data_AF-A0A8J6HAZ6-F1
#
_entry.id   AF-A0A8J6HAZ6-F1
#
_cell.length_a   1.000
_cell.length_b   1.000
_cell.length_c   1.000
_cell.angle_alpha   90.00
_cell.angle_beta   90.00
_cell.angle_gamma   90.00
#
_symmetry.space_group_name_H-M   'P 1'
#
loop_
_entity.id
_entity.type
_entity.pdbx_description
1 polymer ?
#
loop_
_entity_poly.entity_id
_entity_poly.type
_entity_poly.pdbx_seq_one_letter_code
_entity_poly.pdbx_strand_id
1 'polypeptide(L)'
;METEPYTIPLRHGCEDLWTWDRHHRSPEVRLYGNNFRIAHFHPNWSSGTAGVRGTRVLNNGRFFWELHLSRRIFGTSMMFGVGTQSARLHADSFTNLLGEDKNGWGLSHKGLLWHGGRWTHYTKPFKENVPTKIGILFDGINGTLSYYKDEKYLGVAFRGLNEIKDPLFPIVCSTAAKTEMCLGKMRRDFVNLQDRCRAVIVKRVRTKHDLEKLFIPKKIRGYLAEVVAESGLTYKQFNRKNILNRIGNI
;
A
#
# COMPACT_ATOMS: atom_id res chain seq x y z
N MET A 1 29.61 16.63 6.65
CA MET A 1 28.70 15.61 6.10
C MET A 1 27.45 16.32 5.65
N GLU A 2 27.37 16.65 4.37
CA GLU A 2 26.17 17.20 3.77
C GLU A 2 25.10 16.11 3.78
N THR A 3 24.01 16.36 4.52
CA THR A 3 22.81 15.52 4.44
C THR A 3 22.24 15.68 3.05
N GLU A 4 22.32 14.64 2.21
CA GLU A 4 21.58 14.62 0.94
C GLU A 4 20.11 15.00 1.22
N PRO A 5 19.54 15.94 0.45
CA PRO A 5 18.17 16.39 0.70
C PRO A 5 17.22 15.20 0.57
N TYR A 6 16.46 14.93 1.63
CA TYR A 6 15.45 13.88 1.68
C TYR A 6 14.50 13.99 0.49
N THR A 7 14.63 13.08 -0.48
CA THR A 7 13.70 13.01 -1.60
C THR A 7 12.55 12.09 -1.25
N ILE A 8 11.37 12.68 -1.09
CA ILE A 8 10.10 11.94 -0.95
C ILE A 8 9.96 11.00 -2.17
N PRO A 9 9.79 9.69 -1.96
CA PRO A 9 9.55 8.76 -3.06
C PRO A 9 8.34 9.20 -3.89
N LEU A 10 8.49 9.13 -5.21
CA LEU A 10 7.49 9.59 -6.17
C LEU A 10 7.12 11.08 -5.97
N ARG A 11 8.11 11.96 -5.70
CA ARG A 11 7.91 13.41 -5.53
C ARG A 11 7.08 14.07 -6.63
N HIS A 12 7.22 13.59 -7.87
CA HIS A 12 6.52 14.11 -9.05
C HIS A 12 5.18 13.42 -9.34
N GLY A 13 4.81 12.41 -8.55
CA GLY A 13 3.52 11.72 -8.63
C GLY A 13 2.36 12.50 -8.01
N CYS A 14 1.24 11.81 -7.81
CA CYS A 14 0.08 12.35 -7.10
C CYS A 14 -0.21 11.58 -5.81
N GLU A 15 -1.12 12.12 -5.00
CA GLU A 15 -1.64 11.41 -3.84
C GLU A 15 -2.38 10.16 -4.30
N ASP A 16 -2.24 9.11 -3.50
CA ASP A 16 -3.05 7.90 -3.63
C ASP A 16 -3.89 7.73 -2.37
N LEU A 17 -5.12 7.25 -2.51
CA LEU A 17 -6.11 7.28 -1.43
C LEU A 17 -6.85 5.94 -1.31
N TRP A 18 -6.10 4.88 -1.01
CA TRP A 18 -6.67 3.58 -0.70
C TRP A 18 -6.77 3.35 0.83
N THR A 19 -7.42 2.26 1.21
CA THR A 19 -7.77 1.94 2.61
C THR A 19 -7.49 0.47 2.92
N TRP A 20 -7.47 0.09 4.19
CA TRP A 20 -7.57 -1.33 4.52
C TRP A 20 -8.92 -1.88 4.07
N ASP A 21 -8.93 -3.13 3.61
CA ASP A 21 -10.11 -3.80 3.09
C ASP A 21 -10.90 -4.46 4.23
N ARG A 22 -12.14 -4.00 4.43
CA ARG A 22 -13.03 -4.51 5.48
C ARG A 22 -13.43 -5.97 5.28
N HIS A 23 -13.35 -6.48 4.06
CA HIS A 23 -13.75 -7.83 3.67
C HIS A 23 -12.56 -8.80 3.60
N HIS A 24 -11.34 -8.29 3.50
CA HIS A 24 -10.13 -9.09 3.36
C HIS A 24 -9.17 -8.82 4.52
N ARG A 25 -9.55 -9.37 5.68
CA ARG A 25 -8.82 -9.25 6.94
C ARG A 25 -9.11 -10.46 7.84
N SER A 26 -8.21 -10.71 8.77
CA SER A 26 -8.46 -11.57 9.92
C SER A 26 -9.67 -11.07 10.74
N PRO A 27 -10.46 -11.98 11.34
CA PRO A 27 -11.46 -11.64 12.35
C PRO A 27 -10.88 -10.81 13.51
N GLU A 28 -9.60 -11.05 13.83
CA GLU A 28 -8.84 -10.40 14.90
C GLU A 28 -8.30 -9.00 14.54
N VAL A 29 -8.65 -8.45 13.37
CA VAL A 29 -8.30 -7.07 12.98
C VAL A 29 -9.55 -6.20 12.99
N ARG A 30 -9.55 -5.14 13.79
CA ARG A 30 -10.57 -4.09 13.73
C ARG A 30 -10.04 -2.89 12.94
N LEU A 31 -10.88 -2.29 12.12
CA LEU A 31 -10.52 -1.14 11.30
C LEU A 31 -11.19 0.13 11.83
N TYR A 32 -10.41 1.19 12.02
CA TYR A 32 -10.85 2.47 12.57
C TYR A 32 -10.34 3.67 11.74
N GLY A 33 -10.76 4.86 12.16
CA GLY A 33 -10.38 6.14 11.56
C GLY A 33 -11.11 6.43 10.26
N ASN A 34 -10.93 7.65 9.75
CA ASN A 34 -11.51 8.07 8.49
C ASN A 34 -11.04 7.15 7.38
N ASN A 35 -12.00 6.57 6.65
CA ASN A 35 -11.74 5.64 5.55
C ASN A 35 -10.91 4.42 5.98
N PHE A 36 -11.14 3.84 7.17
CA PHE A 36 -10.53 2.57 7.61
C PHE A 36 -9.00 2.53 7.49
N ARG A 37 -8.32 3.63 7.84
CA ARG A 37 -6.86 3.76 7.72
C ARG A 37 -6.08 3.18 8.89
N ILE A 38 -6.74 2.88 10.00
CA ILE A 38 -6.12 2.31 11.20
C ILE A 38 -6.50 0.84 11.28
N ALA A 39 -5.50 -0.04 11.26
CA ALA A 39 -5.67 -1.46 11.54
C ALA A 39 -5.24 -1.75 12.98
N HIS A 40 -6.18 -2.17 13.83
CA HIS A 40 -5.97 -2.54 15.22
C HIS A 40 -6.05 -4.06 15.36
N PHE A 41 -4.92 -4.67 15.67
CA PHE A 41 -4.75 -6.13 15.75
C PHE A 41 -4.98 -6.61 17.18
N HIS A 42 -5.70 -7.73 17.31
CA HIS A 42 -5.91 -8.45 18.56
C HIS A 42 -6.35 -7.50 19.69
N PRO A 43 -7.55 -6.88 19.59
CA PRO A 43 -7.99 -5.82 20.50
C PRO A 43 -8.15 -6.28 21.96
N ASN A 44 -8.37 -7.59 22.17
CA ASN A 44 -8.56 -8.18 23.50
C ASN A 44 -7.31 -8.91 23.98
N TRP A 45 -7.03 -10.07 23.38
CA TRP A 45 -5.83 -10.89 23.60
C TRP A 45 -5.30 -11.41 22.25
N SER A 46 -4.05 -11.84 22.22
CA SER A 46 -3.49 -12.46 21.02
C SER A 46 -3.67 -13.97 21.04
N SER A 47 -4.17 -14.51 19.93
CA SER A 47 -4.46 -15.95 19.72
C SER A 47 -3.71 -16.54 18.53
N GLY A 48 -2.82 -15.78 17.90
CA GLY A 48 -2.09 -16.21 16.71
C GLY A 48 -1.55 -15.04 15.91
N THR A 49 -1.62 -15.15 14.59
CA THR A 49 -1.18 -14.10 13.65
C THR A 49 -2.37 -13.59 12.85
N ALA A 50 -2.59 -12.28 12.90
CA ALA A 50 -3.67 -11.62 12.18
C ALA A 50 -3.11 -10.68 11.10
N GLY A 51 -3.75 -10.67 9.93
CA GLY A 51 -3.36 -9.85 8.79
C GLY A 51 -4.53 -9.10 8.18
N VAL A 52 -4.22 -8.04 7.43
CA VAL A 52 -5.19 -7.29 6.62
C VAL A 52 -4.57 -6.84 5.31
N ARG A 53 -5.39 -6.88 4.25
CA ARG A 53 -5.03 -6.46 2.90
C ARG A 53 -5.54 -5.04 2.61
N GLY A 54 -4.78 -4.29 1.82
CA GLY A 54 -5.19 -2.99 1.28
C GLY A 54 -6.10 -3.14 0.05
N THR A 55 -6.87 -2.10 -0.26
CA THR A 55 -7.78 -2.08 -1.43
C THR A 55 -7.08 -1.74 -2.75
N ARG A 56 -5.78 -1.41 -2.73
CA ARG A 56 -5.00 -1.03 -3.92
C ARG A 56 -4.37 -2.25 -4.59
N VAL A 57 -4.65 -2.43 -5.87
CA VAL A 57 -3.86 -3.29 -6.77
C VAL A 57 -2.60 -2.54 -7.21
N LEU A 58 -1.45 -3.19 -7.15
CA LEU A 58 -0.14 -2.56 -7.35
C LEU A 58 0.51 -2.84 -8.72
N ASN A 59 0.12 -3.90 -9.43
CA ASN A 59 0.82 -4.33 -10.65
C ASN A 59 0.87 -3.20 -11.69
N ASN A 60 1.95 -3.16 -12.47
CA ASN A 60 2.19 -2.22 -13.58
C ASN A 60 2.24 -0.74 -13.18
N GLY A 61 2.34 -0.41 -11.88
CA GLY A 61 2.50 0.96 -11.41
C GLY A 61 3.60 1.11 -10.36
N ARG A 62 3.88 2.35 -10.00
CA ARG A 62 4.75 2.68 -8.87
C ARG A 62 3.93 3.31 -7.76
N PHE A 63 4.09 2.78 -6.56
CA PHE A 63 3.32 3.17 -5.39
C PHE A 63 4.23 3.34 -4.20
N PHE A 64 3.96 4.35 -3.41
CA PHE A 64 4.59 4.57 -2.12
C PHE A 64 3.52 4.72 -1.06
N TRP A 65 3.68 4.07 0.08
CA TRP A 65 2.83 4.32 1.24
C TRP A 65 3.61 4.26 2.54
N GLU A 66 3.16 5.04 3.50
CA GLU A 66 3.67 5.03 4.86
C GLU A 66 2.78 4.19 5.78
N LEU A 67 3.44 3.48 6.69
CA LEU A 67 2.84 2.87 7.86
C LEU A 67 3.41 3.55 9.10
N HIS A 68 2.53 4.06 9.94
CA HIS A 68 2.90 4.61 11.24
C HIS A 68 2.55 3.56 12.29
N LEU A 69 3.58 2.99 12.90
CA LEU A 69 3.42 2.00 13.95
C LEU A 69 3.33 2.74 15.28
N SER A 70 2.33 2.37 16.08
CA SER A 70 2.22 2.91 17.44
C SER A 70 3.40 2.47 18.31
N ARG A 71 3.46 2.94 19.55
CA ARG A 71 4.53 2.58 20.51
C ARG A 71 4.64 1.07 20.72
N ARG A 72 3.66 0.25 20.33
CA ARG A 72 3.61 -1.18 20.62
C ARG A 72 4.27 -2.03 19.53
N ILE A 73 5.54 -1.78 19.21
CA ILE A 73 6.34 -2.70 18.38
C ILE A 73 6.99 -3.73 19.30
N PHE A 74 6.49 -4.96 19.29
CA PHE A 74 7.01 -6.08 20.09
C PHE A 74 6.44 -7.41 19.60
N GLY A 75 6.80 -8.50 20.27
CA GLY A 75 6.19 -9.81 20.11
C GLY A 75 6.88 -10.69 19.07
N THR A 76 6.22 -11.78 18.70
CA THR A 76 6.83 -12.81 17.84
C THR A 76 7.05 -12.31 16.41
N SER A 77 6.03 -11.69 15.82
CA SER A 77 6.06 -11.19 14.45
C SER A 77 5.15 -9.97 14.25
N MET A 78 5.69 -8.99 13.52
CA MET A 78 4.94 -7.88 12.91
C MET A 78 5.54 -7.71 11.52
N MET A 79 4.71 -7.66 10.49
CA MET A 79 5.16 -7.75 9.11
C MET A 79 4.49 -6.72 8.21
N PHE A 80 5.24 -6.29 7.19
CA PHE A 80 4.83 -5.25 6.26
C PHE A 80 5.32 -5.60 4.85
N GLY A 81 4.46 -5.52 3.85
CA GLY A 81 4.86 -5.78 2.48
C GLY A 81 3.70 -5.93 1.53
N VAL A 82 3.81 -6.88 0.62
CA VAL A 82 2.80 -7.13 -0.42
C VAL A 82 2.49 -8.61 -0.52
N GLY A 83 1.29 -8.95 -0.99
CA GLY A 83 0.93 -10.32 -1.32
C GLY A 83 -0.16 -10.41 -2.36
N THR A 84 -0.34 -11.61 -2.91
CA THR A 84 -1.40 -11.90 -3.87
C THR A 84 -2.76 -11.97 -3.18
N GLN A 85 -3.81 -12.16 -3.97
CA GLN A 85 -5.14 -12.44 -3.42
C GLN A 85 -5.18 -13.73 -2.56
N SER A 86 -4.27 -14.67 -2.82
CA SER A 86 -4.18 -15.97 -2.15
C SER A 86 -3.35 -15.93 -0.86
N ALA A 87 -2.71 -14.81 -0.53
CA ALA A 87 -1.94 -14.66 0.70
C ALA A 87 -2.86 -14.86 1.92
N ARG A 88 -2.46 -15.75 2.84
CA ARG A 88 -3.22 -16.03 4.06
C ARG A 88 -3.19 -14.81 4.98
N LEU A 89 -4.34 -14.50 5.59
CA LEU A 89 -4.51 -13.34 6.48
C LEU A 89 -4.77 -13.72 7.94
N HIS A 90 -4.82 -15.02 8.27
CA HIS A 90 -5.06 -15.49 9.63
C HIS A 90 -4.32 -16.80 9.89
N ALA A 91 -3.83 -17.01 11.10
CA ALA A 91 -3.32 -18.29 11.58
C ALA A 91 -3.46 -18.38 13.09
N ASP A 92 -3.90 -19.54 13.61
CA ASP A 92 -3.95 -19.86 15.04
C ASP A 92 -2.56 -20.22 15.61
N SER A 93 -1.52 -19.61 15.05
CA SER A 93 -0.13 -19.79 15.45
C SER A 93 0.62 -18.47 15.36
N PHE A 94 1.65 -18.30 16.19
CA PHE A 94 2.48 -17.11 16.21
C PHE A 94 3.63 -17.25 15.20
N THR A 95 3.41 -16.77 13.96
CA THR A 95 4.32 -17.03 12.84
C THR A 95 4.56 -15.78 11.97
N ASN A 96 5.59 -15.82 11.14
CA ASN A 96 5.79 -14.84 10.07
C ASN A 96 4.87 -15.19 8.90
N LEU A 97 3.61 -14.73 8.97
CA LEU A 97 2.58 -15.09 8.02
C LEU A 97 2.85 -14.55 6.59
N LEU A 98 3.34 -13.31 6.48
CA LEU A 98 3.55 -12.68 5.18
C LEU A 98 4.86 -13.17 4.54
N GLY A 99 4.76 -14.10 3.58
CA GLY A 99 5.92 -14.73 2.95
C GLY A 99 6.24 -16.12 3.49
N GLU A 100 5.34 -16.70 4.28
CA GLU A 100 5.37 -18.12 4.64
C GLU A 100 5.32 -19.05 3.42
N ASP A 101 4.76 -18.56 2.31
CA ASP A 101 4.62 -19.25 1.04
C ASP A 101 4.98 -18.31 -0.13
N LYS A 102 4.71 -18.74 -1.36
CA LYS A 102 4.97 -17.97 -2.58
C LYS A 102 4.05 -16.76 -2.78
N ASN A 103 2.99 -16.62 -1.98
CA ASN A 103 1.95 -15.61 -2.17
C ASN A 103 2.23 -14.30 -1.44
N GLY A 104 3.31 -14.21 -0.65
CA GLY A 104 3.67 -13.02 0.12
C GLY A 104 5.15 -12.65 0.05
N TRP A 105 5.43 -11.35 0.18
CA TRP A 105 6.76 -10.76 0.31
C TRP A 105 6.72 -9.77 1.46
N GLY A 106 7.37 -10.10 2.57
CA GLY A 106 7.23 -9.34 3.82
C GLY A 106 8.54 -9.03 4.50
N LEU A 107 8.65 -7.83 5.06
CA LEU A 107 9.67 -7.46 6.04
C LEU A 107 9.10 -7.63 7.44
N SER A 108 9.78 -8.38 8.31
CA SER A 108 9.45 -8.43 9.73
C SER A 108 10.11 -7.29 10.52
N HIS A 109 9.51 -6.89 11.63
CA HIS A 109 10.12 -5.91 12.55
C HIS A 109 11.47 -6.39 13.12
N LYS A 110 11.80 -7.68 13.03
CA LYS A 110 13.11 -8.24 13.38
C LYS A 110 14.18 -7.99 12.30
N GLY A 111 13.85 -7.28 11.22
CA GLY A 111 14.79 -6.93 10.15
C GLY A 111 15.04 -8.07 9.14
N LEU A 112 14.13 -9.05 9.09
CA LEU A 112 14.22 -10.21 8.19
C LEU A 112 13.22 -10.07 7.05
N LEU A 113 13.65 -10.37 5.83
CA LEU A 113 12.76 -10.52 4.68
C LEU A 113 12.28 -11.96 4.59
N TRP A 114 11.01 -12.15 4.25
CA TRP A 114 10.34 -13.44 4.14
C TRP A 114 9.64 -13.57 2.79
N HIS A 115 9.89 -14.71 2.12
CA HIS A 115 9.21 -15.11 0.89
C HIS A 115 9.43 -16.62 0.64
N GLY A 116 8.38 -17.34 0.23
CA GLY A 116 8.49 -18.76 -0.12
C GLY A 116 8.92 -19.65 1.06
N GLY A 117 8.57 -19.27 2.28
CA GLY A 117 8.95 -19.98 3.51
C GLY A 117 10.43 -19.83 3.89
N ARG A 118 11.18 -18.98 3.16
CA ARG A 118 12.60 -18.70 3.41
C ARG A 118 12.77 -17.27 3.90
N TRP A 119 13.87 -17.03 4.61
CA TRP A 119 14.19 -15.70 5.11
C TRP A 119 15.65 -15.31 4.86
N THR A 120 15.90 -14.00 4.86
CA THR A 120 17.25 -13.42 4.84
C THR A 120 17.33 -12.16 5.70
N HIS A 121 18.53 -11.84 6.21
CA HIS A 121 18.78 -10.57 6.88
C HIS A 121 18.76 -9.41 5.89
N TYR A 122 18.16 -8.29 6.30
CA TYR A 122 18.04 -7.09 5.47
C TYR A 122 18.36 -5.80 6.22
N THR A 123 17.92 -5.67 7.46
CA THR A 123 18.21 -4.49 8.28
C THR A 123 18.33 -4.88 9.74
N LYS A 124 18.82 -3.95 10.57
CA LYS A 124 18.80 -4.12 12.02
C LYS A 124 17.36 -4.24 12.52
N PRO A 125 17.08 -5.05 13.55
CA PRO A 125 15.77 -5.10 14.19
C PRO A 125 15.26 -3.71 14.57
N PHE A 126 13.95 -3.58 14.56
CA PHE A 126 13.27 -2.35 14.93
C PHE A 126 13.32 -2.24 16.45
N LYS A 127 13.46 -1.01 16.95
CA LYS A 127 13.56 -0.81 18.40
C LYS A 127 12.20 -1.07 19.01
N GLU A 128 12.15 -2.02 19.94
CA GLU A 128 10.90 -2.33 20.63
C GLU A 128 10.40 -1.13 21.42
N ASN A 129 9.08 -1.05 21.55
CA ASN A 129 8.39 -0.02 22.31
C ASN A 129 8.61 1.44 21.83
N VAL A 130 9.12 1.64 20.60
CA VAL A 130 9.39 2.95 20.01
C VAL A 130 8.54 3.14 18.75
N PRO A 131 7.80 4.26 18.60
CA PRO A 131 7.08 4.56 17.36
C PRO A 131 8.04 4.54 16.18
N THR A 132 7.65 3.86 15.11
CA THR A 132 8.48 3.75 13.91
C THR A 132 7.63 4.08 12.68
N LYS A 133 8.20 4.87 11.76
CA LYS A 133 7.60 5.14 10.46
C LYS A 133 8.23 4.22 9.42
N ILE A 134 7.41 3.45 8.71
CA ILE A 134 7.87 2.60 7.61
C ILE A 134 7.35 3.20 6.31
N GLY A 135 8.24 3.50 5.38
CA GLY A 135 7.86 3.77 4.00
C GLY A 135 8.03 2.51 3.16
N ILE A 136 7.09 2.22 2.27
CA ILE A 136 7.15 1.07 1.37
C ILE A 136 7.04 1.61 -0.06
N LEU A 137 8.05 1.33 -0.88
CA LEU A 137 8.09 1.70 -2.29
C LEU A 137 7.99 0.42 -3.13
N PHE A 138 6.87 0.28 -3.82
CA PHE A 138 6.64 -0.76 -4.83
C PHE A 138 6.86 -0.16 -6.22
N ASP A 139 7.79 -0.72 -6.98
CA ASP A 139 8.02 -0.40 -8.38
C ASP A 139 7.64 -1.60 -9.24
N GLY A 140 6.39 -1.63 -9.72
CA GLY A 140 5.88 -2.72 -10.56
C GLY A 140 6.45 -2.75 -11.97
N ILE A 141 7.16 -1.70 -12.41
CA ILE A 141 7.79 -1.64 -13.72
C ILE A 141 9.15 -2.35 -13.66
N ASN A 142 9.97 -2.00 -12.66
CA ASN A 142 11.26 -2.65 -12.41
C ASN A 142 11.14 -3.94 -11.57
N GLY A 143 9.94 -4.23 -11.06
CA GLY A 143 9.66 -5.41 -10.25
C GLY A 143 10.31 -5.40 -8.89
N THR A 144 10.47 -4.24 -8.25
CA THR A 144 11.16 -4.13 -6.95
C THR A 144 10.22 -3.71 -5.82
N LEU A 145 10.53 -4.19 -4.61
CA LEU A 145 9.95 -3.70 -3.36
C LEU A 145 11.08 -3.25 -2.45
N SER A 146 10.97 -2.04 -1.93
CA SER A 146 11.98 -1.40 -1.10
C SER A 146 11.35 -0.76 0.12
N TYR A 147 12.13 -0.64 1.20
CA TYR A 147 11.65 -0.13 2.47
C TYR A 147 12.44 1.09 2.93
N TYR A 148 11.76 1.95 3.67
CA TYR A 148 12.32 3.07 4.41
C TYR A 148 11.98 2.87 5.88
N LYS A 149 12.93 3.12 6.77
CA LYS A 149 12.68 3.16 8.21
C LYS A 149 13.08 4.54 8.72
N ASP A 150 12.12 5.24 9.30
CA ASP A 150 12.29 6.60 9.80
C ASP A 150 12.98 7.48 8.74
N GLU A 151 12.41 7.45 7.52
CA GLU A 151 12.84 8.25 6.36
C GLU A 151 14.17 7.80 5.72
N LYS A 152 14.90 6.87 6.34
CA LYS A 152 16.12 6.28 5.76
C LYS A 152 15.79 5.13 4.80
N TYR A 153 16.25 5.24 3.56
CA TYR A 153 16.18 4.15 2.58
C TYR A 153 17.03 2.95 3.01
N LEU A 154 16.48 1.75 2.94
CA LEU A 154 17.12 0.51 3.37
C LEU A 154 17.65 -0.34 2.21
N GLY A 155 17.45 0.07 0.96
CA GLY A 155 17.82 -0.70 -0.23
C GLY A 155 16.63 -1.45 -0.85
N VAL A 156 16.92 -2.26 -1.86
CA VAL A 156 15.94 -3.14 -2.50
C VAL A 156 15.81 -4.41 -1.68
N ALA A 157 14.59 -4.74 -1.25
CA ALA A 157 14.31 -5.95 -0.48
C ALA A 157 13.93 -7.14 -1.38
N PHE A 158 13.08 -6.91 -2.38
CA PHE A 158 12.63 -7.97 -3.29
C PHE A 158 12.72 -7.53 -4.75
N ARG A 159 12.87 -8.52 -5.64
CA ARG A 159 12.96 -8.37 -7.10
C ARG A 159 12.01 -9.36 -7.79
N GLY A 160 11.76 -9.18 -9.09
CA GLY A 160 10.91 -10.08 -9.90
C GLY A 160 9.41 -9.88 -9.72
N LEU A 161 8.97 -8.82 -9.02
CA LEU A 161 7.55 -8.58 -8.75
C LEU A 161 6.75 -8.18 -10.00
N ASN A 162 7.43 -7.78 -11.08
CA ASN A 162 6.84 -7.51 -12.40
C ASN A 162 6.45 -8.80 -13.14
N GLU A 163 6.99 -9.96 -12.75
CA GLU A 163 6.68 -11.25 -13.36
C GLU A 163 5.37 -11.84 -12.81
N ILE A 164 4.96 -11.40 -11.61
CA ILE A 164 3.75 -11.87 -10.93
C ILE A 164 2.51 -11.37 -11.67
N LYS A 165 1.74 -12.32 -12.21
CA LYS A 165 0.50 -12.05 -12.96
C LYS A 165 -0.70 -11.82 -12.05
N ASP A 166 -0.69 -12.44 -10.88
CA ASP A 166 -1.74 -12.23 -9.88
C ASP A 166 -1.72 -10.79 -9.35
N PRO A 167 -2.89 -10.21 -9.05
CA PRO A 167 -2.96 -8.91 -8.42
C PRO A 167 -2.23 -8.89 -7.07
N LEU A 168 -1.29 -7.97 -6.93
CA LEU A 168 -0.52 -7.69 -5.72
C LEU A 168 -1.16 -6.55 -4.93
N PHE A 169 -1.22 -6.72 -3.61
CA PHE A 169 -1.83 -5.78 -2.69
C PHE A 169 -0.90 -5.50 -1.51
N PRO A 170 -0.97 -4.29 -0.92
CA PRO A 170 -0.36 -4.03 0.38
C PRO A 170 -0.92 -4.97 1.45
N ILE A 171 -0.07 -5.56 2.27
CA ILE A 171 -0.48 -6.43 3.39
C ILE A 171 0.35 -6.08 4.63
N VAL A 172 -0.30 -6.09 5.78
CA VAL A 172 0.34 -6.02 7.10
C VAL A 172 -0.17 -7.15 8.00
N CYS A 173 0.70 -7.69 8.84
CA CYS A 173 0.38 -8.74 9.80
C CYS A 173 0.96 -8.43 11.19
N SER A 174 0.32 -8.91 12.24
CA SER A 174 0.80 -8.80 13.62
C SER A 174 0.38 -9.99 14.46
N THR A 175 1.29 -10.45 15.32
CA THR A 175 1.00 -11.35 16.45
C THR A 175 0.76 -10.60 17.75
N ALA A 176 1.05 -9.30 17.80
CA ALA A 176 1.07 -8.55 19.04
C ALA A 176 -0.31 -7.97 19.36
N ALA A 177 -0.75 -8.21 20.60
CA ALA A 177 -2.03 -7.71 21.11
C ALA A 177 -2.06 -6.18 21.16
N LYS A 178 -3.22 -5.61 20.84
CA LYS A 178 -3.52 -4.17 20.95
C LYS A 178 -2.52 -3.31 20.16
N THR A 179 -2.05 -3.83 19.02
CA THR A 179 -1.12 -3.11 18.13
C THR A 179 -1.89 -2.39 17.04
N GLU A 180 -1.43 -1.18 16.69
CA GLU A 180 -2.06 -0.37 15.65
C GLU A 180 -1.04 -0.04 14.56
N MET A 181 -1.46 -0.22 13.31
CA MET A 181 -0.74 0.23 12.13
C MET A 181 -1.63 1.17 11.34
N CYS A 182 -1.19 2.42 11.19
CA CYS A 182 -1.95 3.48 10.53
C CYS A 182 -1.36 3.80 9.16
N LEU A 183 -2.21 3.94 8.13
CA LEU A 183 -1.82 4.43 6.82
C LEU A 183 -1.53 5.93 6.87
N GLY A 184 -0.28 6.30 6.58
CA GLY A 184 0.19 7.67 6.47
C GLY A 184 0.07 8.23 5.05
N LYS A 185 1.12 8.91 4.58
CA LYS A 185 1.17 9.44 3.21
C LYS A 185 1.17 8.30 2.21
N MET A 186 0.41 8.46 1.14
CA MET A 186 0.29 7.51 0.04
C MET A 186 0.43 8.26 -1.27
N ARG A 187 1.25 7.72 -2.17
CA ARG A 187 1.55 8.33 -3.47
C ARG A 187 1.59 7.27 -4.55
N ARG A 188 1.25 7.69 -5.77
CA ARG A 188 1.41 6.89 -6.98
C ARG A 188 2.06 7.72 -8.07
N ASP A 189 2.75 7.04 -8.98
CA ASP A 189 3.22 7.65 -10.20
C ASP A 189 2.07 7.82 -11.21
N PHE A 190 2.27 8.65 -12.22
CA PHE A 190 1.34 8.81 -13.32
C PHE A 190 1.52 7.70 -14.33
N VAL A 191 0.41 7.11 -14.79
CA VAL A 191 0.47 6.03 -15.78
C VAL A 191 0.89 6.57 -17.16
N ASN A 192 0.48 7.80 -17.49
CA ASN A 192 0.82 8.47 -18.73
C ASN A 192 0.58 9.99 -18.61
N LEU A 193 0.89 10.74 -19.68
CA LEU A 193 0.69 12.18 -19.73
C LEU A 193 -0.78 12.58 -19.54
N GLN A 194 -1.73 11.81 -20.08
CA GLN A 194 -3.17 12.10 -19.93
C GLN A 194 -3.62 12.03 -18.46
N ASP A 195 -3.15 11.05 -17.70
CA ASP A 195 -3.40 10.92 -16.25
C ASP A 195 -2.75 12.09 -15.48
N ARG A 196 -1.54 12.48 -15.86
CA ARG A 196 -0.85 13.65 -15.28
C ARG A 196 -1.63 14.95 -15.55
N CYS A 197 -2.03 15.19 -16.79
CA CYS A 197 -2.84 16.34 -17.17
C CYS A 197 -4.18 16.35 -16.42
N ARG A 198 -4.87 15.20 -16.33
CA ARG A 198 -6.12 15.07 -15.57
C ARG A 198 -5.94 15.49 -14.12
N ALA A 199 -4.93 14.96 -13.42
CA ALA A 199 -4.69 15.28 -12.02
C ALA A 199 -4.40 16.78 -11.79
N VAL A 200 -3.67 17.41 -12.70
CA VAL A 200 -3.35 18.84 -12.64
C VAL A 200 -4.60 19.70 -12.88
N ILE A 201 -5.46 19.31 -13.81
CA ILE A 201 -6.71 20.03 -14.10
C ILE A 201 -7.71 19.87 -12.95
N VAL A 202 -7.93 18.65 -12.47
CA VAL A 202 -8.90 18.37 -11.39
C VAL A 202 -8.54 19.09 -10.10
N LYS A 203 -7.25 19.27 -9.76
CA LYS A 203 -6.85 20.07 -8.60
C LYS A 203 -7.31 21.53 -8.65
N ARG A 204 -7.57 22.07 -9.84
CA ARG A 204 -8.02 23.46 -10.06
C ARG A 204 -9.53 23.56 -10.25
N VAL A 205 -10.21 22.43 -10.40
CA VAL A 205 -11.65 22.34 -10.71
C VAL A 205 -12.34 21.71 -9.50
N ARG A 206 -13.14 22.48 -8.77
CA ARG A 206 -13.75 22.01 -7.52
C ARG A 206 -15.14 21.44 -7.73
N THR A 207 -15.85 21.90 -8.74
CA THR A 207 -17.24 21.53 -9.00
C THR A 207 -17.46 21.10 -10.45
N LYS A 208 -18.56 20.37 -10.70
CA LYS A 208 -18.99 20.07 -12.08
C LYS A 208 -19.24 21.33 -12.89
N HIS A 209 -19.70 22.41 -12.26
CA HIS A 209 -19.92 23.69 -12.91
C HIS A 209 -18.60 24.33 -13.38
N ASP A 210 -17.50 24.16 -12.64
CA ASP A 210 -16.18 24.62 -13.08
C ASP A 210 -15.70 23.87 -14.34
N LEU A 211 -16.08 22.60 -14.51
CA LEU A 211 -15.79 21.84 -15.73
C LEU A 211 -16.55 22.35 -16.95
N GLU A 212 -17.77 22.87 -16.77
CA GLU A 212 -18.59 23.43 -17.85
C GLU A 212 -17.94 24.69 -18.43
N LYS A 213 -17.29 25.50 -17.57
CA LYS A 213 -16.58 26.73 -17.95
C LYS A 213 -15.29 26.50 -18.75
N LEU A 214 -14.79 25.28 -18.82
CA LEU A 214 -13.57 24.96 -19.58
C LEU A 214 -13.81 24.88 -21.09
N PHE A 215 -15.07 24.88 -21.56
CA PHE A 215 -15.44 24.77 -22.98
C PHE A 215 -14.76 23.62 -23.75
N ILE A 216 -14.36 22.56 -23.04
CA ILE A 216 -13.69 21.38 -23.60
C ILE A 216 -14.69 20.40 -24.24
N PRO A 217 -14.23 19.55 -25.19
CA PRO A 217 -15.05 18.50 -25.81
C PRO A 217 -15.74 17.58 -24.78
N LYS A 218 -16.97 17.14 -25.07
CA LYS A 218 -17.80 16.30 -24.17
C LYS A 218 -17.06 15.06 -23.65
N LYS A 219 -16.28 14.38 -24.50
CA LYS A 219 -15.48 13.20 -24.09
C LYS A 219 -14.45 13.54 -23.01
N ILE A 220 -13.73 14.64 -23.17
CA ILE A 220 -12.72 15.10 -22.18
C ILE A 220 -13.42 15.57 -20.91
N ARG A 221 -14.56 16.26 -21.02
CA ARG A 221 -15.36 16.67 -19.86
C ARG A 221 -15.85 15.48 -19.05
N GLY A 222 -16.39 14.46 -19.72
CA GLY A 222 -16.81 13.20 -19.08
C GLY A 222 -15.66 12.53 -18.35
N TYR A 223 -14.51 12.42 -19.02
CA TYR A 223 -13.28 11.91 -18.41
C TYR A 223 -12.86 12.74 -17.18
N LEU A 224 -12.85 14.07 -17.20
CA LEU A 224 -12.49 14.85 -16.01
C LEU A 224 -13.53 14.73 -14.88
N ALA A 225 -14.81 14.64 -15.21
CA ALA A 225 -15.93 14.64 -14.26
C ALA A 225 -16.00 13.41 -13.35
N GLU A 226 -15.50 12.25 -13.80
CA GLU A 226 -15.44 11.03 -12.99
C GLU A 226 -14.71 11.27 -11.65
N VAL A 227 -13.64 12.07 -11.67
CA VAL A 227 -12.80 12.33 -10.47
C VAL A 227 -13.34 13.51 -9.65
N VAL A 228 -13.92 14.52 -10.30
CA VAL A 228 -14.47 15.70 -9.60
C VAL A 228 -15.65 15.32 -8.69
N ALA A 229 -16.46 14.34 -9.11
CA ALA A 229 -17.56 13.80 -8.29
C ALA A 229 -17.08 13.03 -7.04
N GLU A 230 -15.86 12.48 -7.06
CA GLU A 230 -15.28 11.68 -5.99
C GLU A 230 -14.57 12.53 -4.91
N SER A 231 -14.26 13.80 -5.21
CA SER A 231 -13.70 14.76 -4.25
C SER A 231 -14.64 15.08 -3.06
N GLY A 232 -15.92 14.66 -3.15
CA GLY A 232 -16.91 14.80 -2.08
C GLY A 232 -17.23 13.51 -1.31
N LEU A 233 -17.00 12.31 -1.86
CA LEU A 233 -17.28 11.02 -1.21
C LEU A 233 -16.39 9.90 -1.79
N THR A 234 -15.79 9.14 -0.87
CA THR A 234 -15.08 7.84 -0.96
C THR A 234 -14.98 7.16 -2.33
N TYR A 235 -13.72 6.97 -2.78
CA TYR A 235 -13.32 6.25 -4.00
C TYR A 235 -13.90 4.82 -4.03
N LYS A 236 -14.92 4.56 -4.87
CA LYS A 236 -15.35 3.20 -5.19
C LYS A 236 -14.45 2.63 -6.29
N GLN A 237 -14.03 1.38 -6.05
CA GLN A 237 -13.30 0.45 -6.93
C GLN A 237 -13.12 0.91 -8.38
N PHE A 238 -11.86 1.14 -8.77
CA PHE A 238 -11.47 1.29 -10.18
C PHE A 238 -12.00 0.10 -10.98
N ASN A 239 -12.85 0.42 -11.96
CA ASN A 239 -13.56 -0.54 -12.81
C ASN A 239 -12.57 -1.46 -13.55
N ARG A 240 -12.68 -2.77 -13.29
CA ARG A 240 -11.91 -3.88 -13.89
C ARG A 240 -11.96 -3.96 -15.44
N LYS A 241 -12.78 -3.15 -16.12
CA LYS A 241 -13.11 -3.33 -17.55
C LYS A 241 -12.14 -2.67 -18.55
N ASN A 242 -11.30 -1.73 -18.16
CA ASN A 242 -10.47 -0.99 -19.14
C ASN A 242 -9.03 -1.51 -19.32
N ILE A 243 -8.59 -2.50 -18.55
CA ILE A 243 -7.26 -3.11 -18.73
C ILE A 243 -7.31 -4.28 -19.72
N LEU A 244 -8.43 -5.02 -19.78
CA LEU A 244 -8.57 -6.17 -20.70
C LEU A 244 -8.73 -5.77 -22.17
N ASN A 245 -9.29 -4.60 -22.47
CA ASN A 245 -9.48 -4.14 -23.86
C ASN A 245 -8.21 -3.56 -24.53
N ARG A 246 -7.07 -3.51 -23.83
CA ARG A 246 -5.78 -3.05 -24.41
C ARG A 246 -4.80 -4.17 -24.72
N ILE A 247 -5.15 -5.43 -24.44
CA ILE A 247 -4.28 -6.59 -24.68
C ILE A 247 -4.75 -7.40 -25.91
N GLY A 248 -5.90 -7.05 -26.51
CA GLY A 248 -6.36 -7.62 -27.77
C GLY A 248 -6.19 -6.63 -28.92
N ASN A 249 -4.99 -6.58 -29.50
CA ASN A 249 -4.66 -6.24 -30.90
C ASN A 249 -3.17 -5.88 -30.96
N ILE A 250 -2.33 -6.91 -31.09
CA ILE A 250 -1.23 -7.09 -32.06
C ILE A 250 -0.86 -8.58 -31.97
#